data_AF-A0A7V6CCH9-F1
#
_entry.id   AF-A0A7V6CCH9-F1
#
_cell.length_a   1.000
_cell.length_b   1.000
_cell.length_c   1.000
_cell.angle_alpha   90.00
_cell.angle_beta   90.00
_cell.angle_gamma   90.00
#
_symmetry.space_group_name_H-M   'P 1'
#
loop_
_entity.id
_entity.type
_entity.pdbx_description
1 polymer ?
#
loop_
_entity_poly.entity_id
_entity_poly.type
_entity_poly.pdbx_seq_one_letter_code
_entity_poly.pdbx_strand_id
1 'polypeptide(L)'
;MNDSARSEDGGSVRCHLQVDPGLSLPATAAVGDWVAAALDELAARGQDVSGQISIRMLDRDSSAKLNRDYRGKARPTNVLSFPAVTVPGLPEEAAQP
;
A
#
# COMPACT_ATOMS: atom_id res chain seq x y z
N MET A 1 22.46 1.85 28.28
CA MET A 1 22.19 0.40 28.31
C MET A 1 20.76 0.17 28.79
N ASN A 2 19.87 -0.18 27.87
CA ASN A 2 18.63 -0.93 28.10
C ASN A 2 18.39 -1.64 26.75
N ASP A 3 19.05 -2.79 26.56
CA ASP A 3 18.55 -4.14 26.83
C ASP A 3 17.42 -4.56 25.88
N SER A 4 17.89 -5.31 24.87
CA SER A 4 17.29 -6.52 24.32
C SER A 4 16.11 -6.46 23.35
N ALA A 5 16.50 -6.81 22.11
CA ALA A 5 15.87 -7.84 21.28
C ALA A 5 14.58 -7.45 20.54
N ARG A 6 14.77 -6.78 19.41
CA ARG A 6 13.98 -7.07 18.21
C ARG A 6 14.95 -7.49 17.11
N SER A 7 15.20 -8.79 17.06
CA SER A 7 15.95 -9.55 16.04
C SER A 7 15.07 -10.80 15.84
N GLU A 8 14.71 -11.30 14.67
CA GLU A 8 15.29 -11.24 13.33
C GLU A 8 14.17 -11.50 12.28
N ASP A 9 14.27 -10.83 11.13
CA ASP A 9 13.78 -11.26 9.79
C ASP A 9 12.34 -11.79 9.65
N GLY A 10 11.37 -10.91 9.86
CA GLY A 10 10.03 -11.03 9.27
C GLY A 10 9.80 -9.78 8.45
N GLY A 11 9.57 -9.93 7.13
CA GLY A 11 9.56 -8.81 6.18
C GLY A 11 8.80 -7.59 6.70
N SER A 12 9.50 -6.48 6.84
CA SER A 12 8.92 -5.23 7.31
C SER A 12 8.28 -4.52 6.12
N VAL A 13 6.95 -4.59 6.01
CA VAL A 13 6.23 -3.74 5.06
C VAL A 13 5.80 -2.45 5.72
N ARG A 14 6.28 -1.32 5.19
CA ARG A 14 5.75 0.00 5.56
C ARG A 14 4.43 0.24 4.83
N CYS A 15 3.38 0.58 5.58
CA CYS A 15 2.08 0.92 5.01
C CYS A 15 1.81 2.42 5.15
N HIS A 16 1.56 3.09 4.03
CA HIS A 16 1.16 4.49 4.00
C HIS A 16 -0.30 4.61 3.53
N LEU A 17 -1.17 5.17 4.37
CA LEU A 17 -2.58 5.36 4.06
C LEU A 17 -2.88 6.86 3.83
N GLN A 18 -3.43 7.17 2.67
CA GLN A 18 -3.96 8.49 2.33
C GLN A 18 -5.46 8.41 2.10
N VAL A 19 -6.16 9.45 2.52
CA VAL A 19 -7.62 9.54 2.42
C VAL A 19 -7.95 10.88 1.80
N ASP A 20 -8.70 10.86 0.71
CA ASP A 20 -9.15 12.11 0.12
C ASP A 20 -10.09 12.87 1.09
N PRO A 21 -9.99 14.21 1.14
CA PRO A 21 -10.82 15.02 2.03
C PRO A 21 -12.31 14.76 1.82
N GLY A 22 -13.07 14.71 2.92
CA GLY A 22 -14.53 14.53 2.88
C GLY A 22 -15.00 13.09 2.73
N LEU A 23 -14.09 12.11 2.62
CA LEU A 23 -14.45 10.70 2.69
C LEU A 23 -14.68 10.25 4.13
N SER A 24 -15.81 9.58 4.36
CA SER A 24 -16.07 8.83 5.59
C SER A 24 -15.54 7.41 5.40
N LEU A 25 -14.48 7.07 6.11
CA LEU A 25 -13.86 5.74 6.07
C LEU A 25 -14.15 4.94 7.34
N PRO A 26 -13.96 3.61 7.30
CA PRO A 26 -13.67 2.84 8.50
C PRO A 26 -12.53 3.50 9.28
N ALA A 27 -12.50 3.35 10.61
CA ALA A 27 -11.41 3.85 11.43
C ALA A 27 -10.06 3.41 10.81
N THR A 28 -9.16 4.37 10.58
CA THR A 28 -7.85 4.19 9.91
C THR A 28 -7.08 2.94 10.37
N ALA A 29 -7.23 2.57 11.65
CA ALA A 29 -6.67 1.36 12.25
C ALA A 29 -7.07 0.05 11.53
N ALA A 30 -8.32 -0.07 11.05
CA ALA A 30 -8.80 -1.29 10.39
C ALA A 30 -8.04 -1.61 9.09
N VAL A 31 -7.62 -0.58 8.34
CA VAL A 31 -6.85 -0.79 7.11
C VAL A 31 -5.44 -1.32 7.43
N GLY A 32 -4.83 -0.84 8.51
CA GLY A 32 -3.54 -1.35 8.99
C GLY A 32 -3.65 -2.84 9.37
N ASP A 33 -4.69 -3.20 10.11
CA ASP A 33 -4.95 -4.59 10.53
C ASP A 33 -5.19 -5.52 9.33
N TRP A 34 -5.93 -5.07 8.31
CA TRP A 34 -6.15 -5.85 7.09
C TRP A 34 -4.86 -6.06 6.29
N VAL A 35 -3.99 -5.03 6.22
CA VAL A 35 -2.69 -5.14 5.57
C VAL A 35 -1.81 -6.12 6.33
N ALA A 36 -1.73 -6.01 7.66
CA ALA A 36 -0.96 -6.94 8.49
C ALA A 36 -1.44 -8.39 8.29
N ALA A 37 -2.74 -8.65 8.38
CA ALA A 37 -3.31 -9.98 8.18
C ALA A 37 -3.01 -10.56 6.78
N ALA A 38 -3.03 -9.72 5.74
CA ALA A 38 -2.67 -10.15 4.40
C ALA A 38 -1.18 -10.50 4.27
N LEU A 39 -0.30 -9.72 4.92
CA LEU A 39 1.14 -9.97 4.92
C LEU A 39 1.51 -11.21 5.73
N ASP A 40 0.87 -11.43 6.87
CA ASP A 40 1.07 -12.64 7.69
C ASP A 40 0.71 -13.91 6.90
N GLU A 41 -0.38 -13.88 6.13
CA GLU A 41 -0.78 -15.00 5.26
C GLU A 41 0.23 -15.24 4.13
N LEU A 42 0.79 -14.19 3.54
CA LEU A 42 1.83 -14.31 2.51
C LEU A 42 3.13 -14.87 3.10
N ALA A 43 3.53 -14.41 4.28
CA ALA A 43 4.68 -14.92 5.01
C ALA A 43 4.50 -16.40 5.39
N ALA A 44 3.31 -16.79 5.86
CA ALA A 44 2.99 -18.18 6.18
C ALA A 44 3.07 -19.11 4.96
N ARG A 45 2.89 -18.57 3.75
CA ARG A 45 3.08 -19.27 2.46
C ARG A 45 4.54 -19.28 1.98
N GLY A 46 5.47 -18.73 2.77
CA GLY A 46 6.89 -18.65 2.44
C GLY A 46 7.24 -17.57 1.43
N GLN A 47 6.38 -16.56 1.24
CA GLN A 47 6.70 -15.42 0.38
C GLN A 47 7.53 -14.38 1.15
N ASP A 48 8.52 -13.79 0.48
CA ASP A 48 9.21 -12.61 1.00
C ASP A 48 8.22 -11.42 1.01
N VAL A 49 8.06 -10.83 2.19
CA VAL A 49 7.11 -9.73 2.47
C VAL A 49 7.84 -8.49 2.95
N SER A 50 8.91 -8.09 2.27
CA SER A 50 9.62 -6.85 2.53
C SER A 50 9.23 -5.75 1.54
N GLY A 51 9.10 -4.49 2.00
CA GLY A 51 8.93 -3.33 1.12
C GLY A 51 7.93 -2.28 1.60
N GLN A 52 7.22 -1.66 0.67
CA GLN A 52 6.28 -0.58 0.96
C GLN A 52 4.99 -0.73 0.17
N ILE A 53 3.86 -0.48 0.83
CA ILE A 53 2.55 -0.36 0.22
C ILE A 53 1.97 1.03 0.48
N SER A 54 1.45 1.66 -0.56
CA SER A 54 0.72 2.92 -0.47
C SER A 54 -0.72 2.69 -0.87
N ILE A 55 -1.64 2.99 0.05
CA ILE A 55 -3.07 2.84 -0.14
C ILE A 55 -3.69 4.23 -0.14
N ARG A 56 -4.48 4.53 -1.18
CA ARG A 56 -5.23 5.79 -1.25
C ARG A 56 -6.72 5.50 -1.39
N MET A 57 -7.49 6.05 -0.48
CA MET A 57 -8.95 6.01 -0.53
C MET A 57 -9.43 7.25 -1.29
N LEU A 58 -10.24 7.01 -2.32
CA LEU A 58 -10.68 7.99 -3.30
C LEU A 58 -12.21 7.99 -3.40
N ASP A 59 -12.77 9.10 -3.83
CA ASP A 59 -14.17 9.15 -4.23
C ASP A 59 -14.42 8.41 -5.56
N ARG A 60 -15.71 8.29 -5.92
CA ARG A 60 -16.17 7.58 -7.10
C ARG A 60 -15.71 8.23 -8.42
N ASP A 61 -15.67 9.55 -8.48
CA ASP A 61 -15.35 10.29 -9.70
C ASP A 61 -13.84 10.26 -9.95
N SER A 62 -13.04 10.40 -8.88
CA SER A 62 -11.59 10.20 -8.86
C SER A 62 -11.22 8.77 -9.26
N SER A 63 -11.94 7.75 -8.74
CA SER A 63 -11.78 6.35 -9.17
C SER A 63 -12.10 6.16 -10.66
N ALA A 64 -13.20 6.73 -11.17
CA ALA A 64 -13.56 6.64 -12.58
C ALA A 64 -12.54 7.32 -13.49
N LYS A 65 -12.00 8.48 -13.07
CA LYS A 65 -10.92 9.19 -13.76
C LYS A 65 -9.67 8.31 -13.86
N LEU A 66 -9.18 7.78 -12.75
CA LEU A 66 -7.99 6.92 -12.76
C LEU A 66 -8.20 5.62 -13.55
N ASN A 67 -9.36 4.99 -13.43
CA ASN A 67 -9.66 3.77 -14.18
C ASN A 67 -9.71 4.03 -15.69
N ARG A 68 -10.15 5.22 -16.12
CA ARG A 68 -10.05 5.64 -17.52
C ARG A 68 -8.60 5.88 -17.92
N ASP A 69 -7.86 6.64 -17.13
CA ASP A 69 -6.50 7.07 -17.47
C ASP A 69 -5.52 5.86 -17.52
N TYR A 70 -5.71 4.84 -16.67
CA TYR A 70 -4.81 3.68 -16.58
C TYR A 70 -5.34 2.38 -17.18
N ARG A 71 -6.67 2.20 -17.31
CA ARG A 71 -7.28 0.98 -17.89
C ARG A 71 -8.16 1.26 -19.11
N GLY A 72 -8.29 2.52 -19.55
CA GLY A 72 -9.18 2.92 -20.65
C GLY A 72 -10.68 2.80 -20.33
N LYS A 73 -11.06 2.60 -19.06
CA LYS A 73 -12.44 2.33 -18.64
C LYS A 73 -13.05 3.52 -17.91
N ALA A 74 -13.97 4.25 -18.56
CA ALA A 74 -14.67 5.41 -18.00
C ALA A 74 -15.79 5.05 -17.00
N ARG A 75 -15.47 4.18 -16.02
CA ARG A 75 -16.37 3.82 -14.92
C ARG A 75 -15.56 3.64 -13.63
N PRO A 76 -16.13 3.90 -12.45
CA PRO A 76 -15.43 3.64 -11.20
C PRO A 76 -15.15 2.14 -11.02
N THR A 77 -14.14 1.84 -10.22
CA THR A 77 -13.78 0.49 -9.77
C THR A 77 -13.55 0.49 -8.26
N ASN A 78 -13.83 -0.64 -7.61
CA ASN A 78 -13.62 -0.79 -6.16
C ASN A 78 -12.13 -0.74 -5.82
N VAL A 79 -11.28 -1.35 -6.66
CA VAL A 79 -9.83 -1.41 -6.48
C VAL A 79 -9.13 -1.16 -7.82
N LEU A 80 -8.07 -0.36 -7.77
CA LEU A 80 -7.11 -0.15 -8.84
C LEU A 80 -5.71 -0.27 -8.24
N SER A 81 -4.99 -1.33 -8.61
CA SER A 81 -3.63 -1.58 -8.14
C SER A 81 -2.61 -1.16 -9.20
N PHE A 82 -1.48 -0.64 -8.73
CA PHE A 82 -0.35 -0.25 -9.56
C PHE A 82 0.88 -1.07 -9.11
N PRO A 83 1.55 -1.79 -10.02
CA PRO A 83 2.82 -2.40 -9.66
C PRO A 83 3.84 -1.30 -9.32
N ALA A 84 4.73 -1.57 -8.38
CA ALA A 84 5.88 -0.70 -8.17
C ALA A 84 6.70 -0.69 -9.48
N VAL A 85 6.97 0.51 -10.00
CA VAL A 85 7.81 0.70 -11.19
C VAL A 85 9.04 1.50 -10.78
N THR A 86 10.20 1.03 -11.19
CA THR A 86 11.42 1.83 -11.11
C THR A 86 11.27 2.96 -12.13
N VAL A 87 11.30 4.20 -11.67
CA VAL A 87 11.30 5.36 -12.57
C VAL A 87 12.76 5.69 -12.92
N PRO A 88 13.17 5.55 -14.20
CA PRO A 88 14.54 5.84 -14.60
C PRO A 88 14.90 7.30 -14.31
N GLY A 89 16.02 7.55 -13.64
CA GLY A 89 16.53 8.90 -13.36
C GLY A 89 15.94 9.57 -12.12
N LEU A 90 15.03 8.94 -11.39
CA LEU A 90 14.79 9.33 -10.00
C LEU A 90 15.97 8.85 -9.14
N PRO A 91 16.46 9.67 -8.17
CA PRO A 91 17.44 9.20 -7.21
C PRO A 91 16.92 7.91 -6.60
N GLU A 92 17.77 6.90 -6.44
CA GLU A 92 17.36 5.67 -5.76
C GLU A 92 16.67 6.02 -4.44
N GLU A 93 17.10 7.09 -3.74
CA GLU A 93 16.53 7.60 -2.49
C GLU A 93 15.05 7.98 -2.55
N ALA A 94 14.53 8.37 -3.72
CA ALA A 94 13.09 8.58 -3.94
C ALA A 94 12.32 7.27 -4.21
N ALA A 95 13.05 6.19 -4.49
CA ALA A 95 12.57 4.82 -4.66
C ALA A 95 13.05 3.86 -3.54
N GLN A 96 13.69 4.38 -2.48
CA GLN A 96 14.37 3.57 -1.46
C GLN A 96 13.45 3.10 -0.31
N PRO A 97 13.81 1.97 0.33
CA PRO A 97 13.01 1.15 1.25
C PRO A 97 12.67 1.77 2.61
#